data_AF-A0A060XB71-F1
#
_entry.id   AF-A0A060XB71-F1
#
_cell.length_a   1.000
_cell.length_b   1.000
_cell.length_c   1.000
_cell.angle_alpha   90.00
_cell.angle_beta   90.00
_cell.angle_gamma   90.00
#
_symmetry.space_group_name_H-M   'P 1'
#
loop_
_entity.id
_entity.type
_entity.pdbx_description
1 polymer ?
#
loop_
_entity_poly.entity_id
_entity_poly.type
_entity_poly.pdbx_seq_one_letter_code
_entity_poly.pdbx_strand_id
1 'polypeptide(L)'
;MNTTLFVLVVPPSVTGNCDQENFHITVDYRNQEPFFVVLVGKRLLYHELAQQYLTEGDADFTITLPFSSPDAVFESVHSSSVRSRLDVALLNPYNNMTIKYFSMACSFLKTTTECFSNGTMTALAVKVESAPGLNPGQLTLSDPACGPTYSDDRFAYFHFTVNTCCTIRKVK
;
A
#
# COMPACT_ATOMS: atom_id res chain seq x y z
N MET A 1 -28.60 43.61 -17.39
CA MET A 1 -27.75 43.02 -16.34
C MET A 1 -27.48 41.58 -16.74
N ASN A 2 -26.40 41.35 -17.47
CA ASN A 2 -26.03 40.01 -17.92
C ASN A 2 -25.02 39.49 -16.90
N THR A 3 -25.52 38.76 -15.90
CA THR A 3 -24.69 38.15 -14.87
C THR A 3 -24.02 36.95 -15.50
N THR A 4 -22.85 37.14 -16.10
CA THR A 4 -21.96 36.04 -16.45
C THR A 4 -21.62 35.33 -15.14
N LEU A 5 -22.23 34.16 -14.95
CA LEU A 5 -21.89 33.24 -13.89
C LEU A 5 -20.44 32.83 -14.14
N PHE A 6 -19.50 33.41 -13.40
CA PHE A 6 -18.15 32.86 -13.33
C PHE A 6 -18.28 31.50 -12.66
N VAL A 7 -18.37 30.44 -13.46
CA VAL A 7 -18.14 29.09 -12.97
C VAL A 7 -16.67 29.07 -12.55
N LEU A 8 -16.41 29.21 -11.25
CA LEU A 8 -15.09 29.05 -10.69
C LEU A 8 -14.64 27.62 -11.03
N VAL A 9 -13.65 27.51 -11.91
CA VAL A 9 -12.96 26.25 -12.21
C VAL A 9 -12.18 25.90 -10.94
N VAL A 10 -12.75 25.03 -10.12
CA VAL A 10 -12.10 24.53 -8.91
C VAL A 10 -11.31 23.28 -9.29
N PRO A 11 -9.99 23.24 -9.02
CA PRO A 11 -9.17 22.06 -9.30
C PRO A 11 -9.68 20.82 -8.53
N PRO A 12 -9.49 19.61 -9.07
CA PRO A 12 -9.85 18.39 -8.36
C PRO A 12 -9.06 18.28 -7.05
N SER A 13 -9.70 17.70 -6.04
CA SER A 13 -9.09 17.48 -4.73
C SER A 13 -8.93 16.00 -4.46
N VAL A 14 -7.89 15.66 -3.72
CA VAL A 14 -7.59 14.28 -3.32
C VAL A 14 -7.46 14.29 -1.80
N THR A 15 -8.23 13.41 -1.17
CA THR A 15 -8.21 13.20 0.28
C THR A 15 -8.09 11.71 0.55
N GLY A 16 -7.74 11.35 1.77
CA GLY A 16 -7.75 9.95 2.14
C GLY A 16 -7.68 9.70 3.62
N ASN A 17 -8.03 8.48 3.98
CA ASN A 17 -7.88 7.92 5.31
C ASN A 17 -7.49 6.43 5.22
N CYS A 18 -7.32 5.80 6.38
CA CYS A 18 -7.06 4.37 6.46
C CYS A 18 -7.98 3.74 7.50
N ASP A 19 -8.43 2.52 7.23
CA ASP A 19 -9.05 1.65 8.22
C ASP A 19 -8.01 0.64 8.76
N GLN A 20 -8.47 -0.52 9.24
CA GLN A 20 -7.60 -1.57 9.79
C GLN A 20 -6.72 -2.25 8.75
N GLU A 21 -7.12 -2.31 7.47
CA GLU A 21 -6.43 -3.05 6.42
C GLU A 21 -6.31 -2.30 5.08
N ASN A 22 -7.06 -1.22 4.87
CA ASN A 22 -7.17 -0.55 3.59
C ASN A 22 -6.89 0.95 3.69
N PHE A 23 -6.31 1.47 2.61
CA PHE A 23 -6.38 2.87 2.25
C PHE A 23 -7.72 3.16 1.59
N HIS A 24 -8.30 4.32 1.90
CA HIS A 24 -9.44 4.88 1.18
C HIS A 24 -9.03 6.26 0.66
N ILE A 25 -8.91 6.39 -0.66
CA ILE A 25 -8.55 7.65 -1.32
C ILE A 25 -9.78 8.17 -2.07
N THR A 26 -10.27 9.34 -1.69
CA THR A 26 -11.39 9.98 -2.37
C THR A 26 -10.87 11.09 -3.27
N VAL A 27 -11.22 11.01 -4.55
CA VAL A 27 -10.96 12.04 -5.55
C VAL A 27 -12.27 12.75 -5.84
N ASP A 28 -12.37 13.99 -5.40
CA ASP A 28 -13.52 14.87 -5.65
C ASP A 28 -13.20 15.76 -6.85
N TYR A 29 -13.92 15.55 -7.95
CA TYR A 29 -13.80 16.29 -9.20
C TYR A 29 -14.98 17.25 -9.45
N ARG A 30 -15.94 17.32 -8.50
CA ARG A 30 -17.09 18.24 -8.53
C ARG A 30 -17.84 18.20 -9.88
N ASN A 31 -18.35 19.35 -10.32
CA ASN A 31 -19.11 19.51 -11.56
C ASN A 31 -18.24 19.64 -12.81
N GLN A 32 -17.00 19.17 -12.80
CA GLN A 32 -16.17 19.12 -13.99
C GLN A 32 -16.19 17.70 -14.54
N GLU A 33 -16.39 17.53 -15.84
CA GLU A 33 -16.08 16.23 -16.45
C GLU A 33 -14.63 15.87 -16.12
N PRO A 34 -14.37 14.68 -15.55
CA PRO A 34 -13.04 14.32 -15.08
C PRO A 34 -12.06 14.31 -16.26
N PHE A 35 -11.24 15.35 -16.35
CA PHE A 35 -10.19 15.48 -17.37
C PHE A 35 -8.81 15.16 -16.79
N PHE A 36 -8.66 13.95 -16.25
CA PHE A 36 -7.40 13.45 -15.70
C PHE A 36 -7.36 11.92 -15.76
N VAL A 37 -6.15 11.36 -15.73
CA VAL A 37 -5.93 9.95 -15.42
C VAL A 37 -5.34 9.84 -14.03
N VAL A 38 -5.66 8.75 -13.33
CA VAL A 38 -5.17 8.51 -11.97
C VAL A 38 -4.00 7.55 -12.01
N LEU A 39 -2.86 7.96 -11.46
CA LEU A 39 -1.71 7.11 -11.19
C LEU A 39 -1.73 6.76 -9.71
N VAL A 40 -1.79 5.47 -9.38
CA VAL A 40 -1.67 4.96 -8.02
C VAL A 40 -0.38 4.16 -7.90
N GLY A 41 0.51 4.59 -7.00
CA GLY A 41 1.88 4.10 -6.94
C GLY A 41 2.59 4.26 -8.27
N LYS A 42 2.74 3.14 -9.00
CA LYS A 42 3.38 3.10 -10.32
C LYS A 42 2.42 2.71 -11.45
N ARG A 43 1.14 2.49 -11.13
CA ARG A 43 0.15 1.93 -12.06
C ARG A 43 -0.92 2.96 -12.40
N LEU A 44 -1.17 3.14 -13.69
CA LEU A 44 -2.30 3.93 -14.17
C LEU A 44 -3.59 3.14 -13.96
N LEU A 45 -4.57 3.75 -13.30
CA LEU A 45 -5.91 3.18 -13.14
C LEU A 45 -6.69 3.39 -14.43
N TYR A 46 -6.77 2.32 -15.23
CA TYR A 46 -7.68 2.23 -16.37
C TYR A 46 -9.03 1.66 -15.93
N HIS A 47 -10.07 1.93 -16.72
CA HIS A 47 -11.47 1.63 -16.39
C HIS A 47 -11.73 0.14 -16.05
N GLU A 48 -10.97 -0.80 -16.64
CA GLU A 48 -11.12 -2.24 -16.36
C GLU A 48 -10.56 -2.64 -14.97
N LEU A 49 -9.48 -2.01 -14.53
CA LEU A 49 -8.90 -2.22 -13.19
C LEU A 49 -9.65 -1.42 -12.12
N ALA A 50 -10.27 -0.32 -12.53
CA ALA A 50 -11.08 0.52 -11.67
C ALA A 50 -12.21 -0.27 -11.03
N GLN A 51 -12.94 -1.08 -11.78
CA GLN A 51 -14.17 -1.74 -11.29
C GLN A 51 -14.00 -2.59 -10.02
N GLN A 52 -12.80 -3.09 -9.73
CA GLN A 52 -12.56 -3.91 -8.53
C GLN A 52 -12.23 -3.12 -7.27
N TYR A 53 -11.76 -1.87 -7.42
CA TYR A 53 -11.21 -1.07 -6.32
C TYR A 53 -11.79 0.33 -6.24
N LEU A 54 -12.57 0.75 -7.24
CA LEU A 54 -13.23 2.05 -7.31
C LEU A 54 -14.71 1.93 -6.99
N THR A 55 -15.16 2.81 -6.12
CA THR A 55 -16.57 3.09 -5.89
C THR A 55 -16.87 4.47 -6.44
N GLU A 56 -17.73 4.54 -7.47
CA GLU A 56 -18.16 5.81 -8.06
C GLU A 56 -19.26 6.47 -7.21
N GLY A 57 -19.16 7.78 -7.05
CA GLY A 57 -20.22 8.65 -6.55
C GLY A 57 -20.69 9.61 -7.65
N ASP A 58 -21.48 10.62 -7.27
CA ASP A 58 -22.05 11.56 -8.25
C ASP A 58 -21.00 12.54 -8.82
N ALA A 59 -20.07 12.98 -7.98
CA ALA A 59 -19.04 13.97 -8.31
C ALA A 59 -17.67 13.64 -7.71
N ASP A 60 -17.53 12.41 -7.23
CA ASP A 60 -16.32 11.86 -6.65
C ASP A 60 -16.21 10.36 -6.97
N PHE A 61 -15.04 9.81 -6.70
CA PHE A 61 -14.88 8.38 -6.61
C PHE A 61 -13.92 8.05 -5.48
N THR A 62 -14.08 6.86 -4.89
CA THR A 62 -13.20 6.37 -3.83
C THR A 62 -12.44 5.14 -4.29
N ILE A 63 -11.12 5.18 -4.17
CA ILE A 63 -10.21 4.05 -4.40
C ILE A 63 -9.95 3.37 -3.06
N THR A 64 -10.30 2.10 -2.96
CA THR A 64 -10.02 1.27 -1.78
C THR A 64 -8.96 0.23 -2.13
N LEU A 65 -7.82 0.29 -1.45
CA LEU A 65 -6.71 -0.63 -1.68
C LEU A 65 -6.16 -1.18 -0.36
N PRO A 66 -5.85 -2.49 -0.28
CA PRO A 66 -5.25 -3.04 0.91
C PRO A 66 -3.85 -2.44 1.13
N PHE A 67 -3.42 -2.37 2.39
CA PHE A 67 -2.10 -1.85 2.75
C PHE A 67 -0.95 -2.62 2.10
N SER A 68 -1.20 -3.88 1.75
CA SER A 68 -0.31 -4.80 1.05
C SER A 68 -0.42 -4.74 -0.46
N SER A 69 -1.20 -3.81 -1.04
CA SER A 69 -1.31 -3.63 -2.50
C SER A 69 0.07 -3.42 -3.13
N PRO A 70 0.36 -3.99 -4.32
CA PRO A 70 1.61 -3.75 -5.05
C PRO A 70 1.85 -2.28 -5.41
N ASP A 71 0.80 -1.46 -5.41
CA ASP A 71 0.90 -0.02 -5.66
C ASP A 71 1.33 0.77 -4.41
N ALA A 72 1.30 0.16 -3.23
CA ALA A 72 1.76 0.74 -1.98
C ALA A 72 3.23 0.36 -1.68
N VAL A 73 3.90 1.15 -0.85
CA VAL A 73 5.26 0.87 -0.37
C VAL A 73 5.29 0.77 1.14
N PHE A 74 6.17 -0.07 1.69
CA PHE A 74 6.38 -0.13 3.14
C PHE A 74 7.46 0.86 3.56
N GLU A 75 7.13 1.79 4.45
CA GLU A 75 8.10 2.73 5.00
C GLU A 75 8.91 2.09 6.13
N SER A 76 8.23 1.34 7.00
CA SER A 76 8.83 0.67 8.14
C SER A 76 8.03 -0.56 8.60
N VAL A 77 8.69 -1.43 9.34
CA VAL A 77 8.09 -2.61 9.95
C VAL A 77 8.48 -2.71 11.41
N HIS A 78 7.49 -3.01 12.25
CA HIS A 78 7.64 -3.27 13.67
C HIS A 78 7.03 -4.65 14.00
N SER A 79 7.20 -5.12 15.24
CA SER A 79 6.73 -6.45 15.66
C SER A 79 5.22 -6.66 15.54
N SER A 80 4.43 -5.59 15.69
CA SER A 80 2.96 -5.64 15.70
C SER A 80 2.30 -4.66 14.71
N SER A 81 3.10 -3.97 13.89
CA SER A 81 2.56 -3.03 12.92
C SER A 81 3.46 -2.87 11.71
N VAL A 82 2.86 -2.65 10.56
CA VAL A 82 3.55 -2.30 9.32
C VAL A 82 3.10 -0.91 8.90
N ARG A 83 4.07 -0.02 8.63
CA ARG A 83 3.78 1.31 8.10
C ARG A 83 3.83 1.26 6.59
N SER A 84 2.70 1.53 5.94
CA SER A 84 2.56 1.51 4.49
C SER A 84 2.17 2.91 3.99
N ARG A 85 2.70 3.29 2.84
CA ARG A 85 2.45 4.57 2.16
C ARG A 85 1.86 4.31 0.79
N LEU A 86 0.86 5.11 0.44
CA LEU A 86 0.25 5.14 -0.88
C LEU A 86 0.42 6.53 -1.49
N ASP A 87 0.90 6.54 -2.72
CA ASP A 87 1.08 7.76 -3.51
C ASP A 87 0.06 7.77 -4.64
N VAL A 88 -0.61 8.90 -4.83
CA VAL A 88 -1.62 9.09 -5.88
C VAL A 88 -1.33 10.38 -6.62
N ALA A 89 -1.36 10.33 -7.95
CA ALA A 89 -1.25 11.51 -8.80
C ALA A 89 -2.40 11.58 -9.80
N LEU A 90 -2.96 12.77 -9.98
CA LEU A 90 -3.85 13.10 -11.08
C LEU A 90 -2.99 13.69 -12.19
N LEU A 91 -2.98 13.05 -13.36
CA LEU A 91 -2.16 13.46 -14.49
C LEU A 91 -3.04 13.99 -15.62
N ASN A 92 -2.54 15.00 -16.33
CA ASN A 92 -3.13 15.44 -17.58
C ASN A 92 -2.91 14.35 -18.66
N PRO A 93 -3.98 13.84 -19.30
CA PRO A 93 -3.88 12.72 -20.23
C PRO A 93 -3.10 13.03 -21.52
N TYR A 94 -2.90 14.30 -21.88
CA TYR A 94 -2.20 14.67 -23.13
C TYR A 94 -0.68 14.78 -22.97
N ASN A 95 -0.22 15.29 -21.83
CA ASN A 95 1.20 15.61 -21.62
C ASN A 95 1.78 14.99 -20.35
N ASN A 96 1.00 14.17 -19.63
CA ASN A 96 1.39 13.50 -18.39
C ASN A 96 1.87 14.44 -17.28
N MET A 97 1.55 15.73 -17.34
CA MET A 97 1.87 16.67 -16.27
C MET A 97 1.00 16.39 -15.05
N THR A 98 1.62 16.37 -13.87
CA THR A 98 0.91 16.22 -12.61
C THR A 98 0.04 17.43 -12.31
N ILE A 99 -1.27 17.23 -12.35
CA ILE A 99 -2.28 18.22 -11.94
C ILE A 99 -2.31 18.28 -10.40
N LYS A 100 -2.27 17.11 -9.76
CA LYS A 100 -2.29 16.99 -8.30
C LYS A 100 -1.48 15.77 -7.87
N TYR A 101 -0.72 15.92 -6.80
CA TYR A 101 -0.05 14.82 -6.10
C TYR A 101 -0.58 14.75 -4.67
N PHE A 102 -0.77 13.53 -4.18
CA PHE A 102 -1.23 13.22 -2.84
C PHE A 102 -0.45 12.01 -2.33
N SER A 103 -0.04 12.05 -1.06
CA SER A 103 0.67 10.96 -0.41
C SER A 103 0.16 10.82 1.01
N MET A 104 -0.08 9.59 1.44
CA MET A 104 -0.53 9.26 2.79
C MET A 104 0.14 7.99 3.27
N ALA A 105 0.55 7.98 4.54
CA ALA A 105 1.12 6.82 5.19
C ALA A 105 0.40 6.50 6.49
N CYS A 106 0.08 5.22 6.68
CA CYS A 106 -0.67 4.69 7.81
C CYS A 106 0.06 3.50 8.43
N SER A 107 -0.12 3.32 9.73
CA SER A 107 0.41 2.17 10.47
C SER A 107 -0.71 1.16 10.66
N PHE A 108 -0.61 0.02 9.98
CA PHE A 108 -1.58 -1.07 10.04
C PHE A 108 -1.15 -2.08 11.09
N LEU A 109 -2.07 -2.52 11.95
CA LEU A 109 -1.78 -3.54 12.94
C LEU A 109 -1.63 -4.89 12.22
N LYS A 110 -0.41 -5.41 12.21
CA LYS A 110 -0.10 -6.69 11.59
C LYS A 110 1.00 -7.35 12.39
N THR A 111 0.69 -8.51 12.94
CA THR A 111 1.67 -9.36 13.61
C THR A 111 2.63 -9.90 12.58
N THR A 112 3.91 -9.52 12.68
CA THR A 112 4.94 -10.01 11.76
C THR A 112 5.52 -11.33 12.22
N THR A 113 5.39 -11.68 13.50
CA THR A 113 5.81 -12.99 14.02
C THR A 113 4.70 -13.61 14.86
N GLU A 114 4.17 -14.75 14.44
CA GLU A 114 3.12 -15.48 15.15
C GLU A 114 3.66 -16.76 15.76
N CYS A 115 3.22 -17.06 16.98
CA CYS A 115 3.61 -18.25 17.73
C CYS A 115 2.41 -19.19 17.85
N PHE A 116 2.59 -20.44 17.49
CA PHE A 116 1.56 -21.46 17.56
C PHE A 116 1.83 -22.45 18.69
N SER A 117 0.77 -22.94 19.34
CA SER A 117 0.86 -23.85 20.49
C SER A 117 1.44 -25.22 20.14
N ASN A 118 1.45 -25.59 18.85
CA ASN A 118 2.10 -26.80 18.34
C ASN A 118 3.64 -26.68 18.25
N GLY A 119 4.23 -25.56 18.67
CA GLY A 119 5.67 -25.33 18.61
C GLY A 119 6.18 -24.85 17.24
N THR A 120 5.30 -24.42 16.34
CA THR A 120 5.69 -23.70 15.12
C THR A 120 5.62 -22.20 15.32
N MET A 121 6.46 -21.47 14.58
CA MET A 121 6.47 -20.02 14.50
C MET A 121 6.45 -19.61 13.03
N THR A 122 5.77 -18.52 12.75
CA THR A 122 5.79 -17.89 11.43
C THR A 122 6.39 -16.51 11.55
N ALA A 123 7.10 -16.08 10.52
CA ALA A 123 7.62 -14.71 10.43
C ALA A 123 7.41 -14.15 9.03
N LEU A 124 6.95 -12.91 8.94
CA LEU A 124 6.80 -12.15 7.72
C LEU A 124 7.84 -11.03 7.70
N ALA A 125 8.80 -11.15 6.79
CA ALA A 125 9.69 -10.06 6.46
C ALA A 125 9.11 -9.28 5.27
N VAL A 126 9.14 -7.96 5.35
CA VAL A 126 8.66 -7.06 4.28
C VAL A 126 9.83 -6.25 3.74
N LYS A 127 9.85 -6.03 2.43
CA LYS A 127 10.81 -5.13 1.79
C LYS A 127 10.36 -3.69 1.98
N VAL A 128 11.14 -2.93 2.74
CA VAL A 128 10.90 -1.51 2.97
C VAL A 128 11.55 -0.64 1.89
N GLU A 129 10.96 0.52 1.61
CA GLU A 129 11.40 1.45 0.57
C GLU A 129 12.85 1.94 0.78
N SER A 130 13.28 2.07 2.04
CA SER A 130 14.66 2.47 2.38
C SER A 130 15.71 1.42 2.04
N ALA A 131 15.31 0.19 1.68
CA ALA A 131 16.19 -0.91 1.29
C ALA A 131 15.83 -1.49 -0.08
N PRO A 132 15.93 -0.70 -1.18
CA PRO A 132 15.47 -1.12 -2.50
C PRO A 132 16.26 -2.30 -3.09
N GLY A 133 17.52 -2.48 -2.66
CA GLY A 133 18.37 -3.61 -3.06
C GLY A 133 18.10 -4.92 -2.31
N LEU A 134 17.25 -4.89 -1.26
CA LEU A 134 16.92 -6.10 -0.51
C LEU A 134 16.13 -7.07 -1.42
N ASN A 135 16.58 -8.32 -1.48
CA ASN A 135 15.84 -9.42 -2.10
C ASN A 135 15.25 -10.30 -0.98
N PRO A 136 13.92 -10.27 -0.76
CA PRO A 136 13.30 -11.07 0.29
C PRO A 136 13.60 -12.57 0.17
N GLY A 137 13.72 -13.11 -1.05
CA GLY A 137 13.99 -14.53 -1.28
C GLY A 137 15.38 -14.98 -0.88
N GLN A 138 16.30 -14.04 -0.63
CA GLN A 138 17.66 -14.29 -0.15
C GLN A 138 17.80 -14.11 1.36
N LEU A 139 16.71 -13.75 2.06
CA LEU A 139 16.72 -13.66 3.51
C LEU A 139 16.80 -15.06 4.12
N THR A 140 17.47 -15.14 5.28
CA THR A 140 17.57 -16.36 6.07
C THR A 140 17.32 -16.03 7.53
N LEU A 141 16.91 -17.04 8.31
CA LEU A 141 16.90 -16.95 9.77
C LEU A 141 18.35 -17.02 10.29
N SER A 142 18.53 -17.14 11.61
CA SER A 142 19.88 -17.25 12.20
C SER A 142 20.68 -18.45 11.67
N ASP A 143 19.99 -19.51 11.24
CA ASP A 143 20.58 -20.59 10.44
C ASP A 143 20.45 -20.26 8.94
N PRO A 144 21.57 -20.13 8.19
CA PRO A 144 21.54 -19.87 6.75
C PRO A 144 20.84 -20.95 5.92
N ALA A 145 20.69 -22.18 6.45
CA ALA A 145 19.92 -23.22 5.78
C ALA A 145 18.40 -22.98 5.86
N CYS A 146 17.95 -22.11 6.76
CA CYS A 146 16.54 -21.75 6.94
C CYS A 146 16.17 -20.50 6.13
N GLY A 147 15.84 -20.70 4.85
CA GLY A 147 15.23 -19.70 3.98
C GLY A 147 13.70 -19.60 4.13
N PRO A 148 13.07 -18.68 3.39
CA PRO A 148 11.62 -18.52 3.41
C PRO A 148 10.91 -19.70 2.73
N THR A 149 9.74 -20.05 3.24
CA THR A 149 8.84 -21.04 2.62
C THR A 149 8.13 -20.47 1.40
N TYR A 150 7.87 -19.16 1.40
CA TYR A 150 7.33 -18.42 0.27
C TYR A 150 7.98 -17.04 0.20
N SER A 151 8.26 -16.54 -1.00
CA SER A 151 8.78 -15.19 -1.18
C SER A 151 8.36 -14.64 -2.53
N ASP A 152 8.17 -13.33 -2.56
CA ASP A 152 8.10 -12.53 -3.78
C ASP A 152 9.06 -11.32 -3.65
N ASP A 153 8.91 -10.35 -4.54
CA ASP A 153 9.68 -9.11 -4.61
C ASP A 153 9.38 -8.12 -3.47
N ARG A 154 8.39 -8.39 -2.62
CA ARG A 154 7.92 -7.52 -1.53
C ARG A 154 7.92 -8.19 -0.16
N PHE A 155 7.80 -9.51 -0.10
CA PHE A 155 7.63 -10.28 1.13
C PHE A 155 8.45 -11.56 1.12
N ALA A 156 8.87 -11.98 2.32
CA ALA A 156 9.38 -13.32 2.59
C ALA A 156 8.67 -13.88 3.82
N TYR A 157 8.04 -15.04 3.62
CA TYR A 157 7.30 -15.76 4.65
C TYR A 157 8.09 -16.97 5.11
N PHE A 158 8.33 -17.04 6.42
CA PHE A 158 9.03 -18.11 7.08
C PHE A 158 8.06 -18.93 7.89
N HIS A 159 8.18 -20.25 7.81
CA HIS A 159 7.50 -21.21 8.67
C HIS A 159 8.53 -22.20 9.21
N PHE A 160 8.70 -22.24 10.53
CA PHE A 160 9.72 -23.05 11.17
C PHE A 160 9.28 -23.51 12.56
N THR A 161 9.94 -24.54 13.09
CA THR A 161 9.69 -24.98 14.48
C THR A 161 10.61 -24.25 15.45
N VAL A 162 10.13 -24.01 16.67
CA VAL A 162 10.89 -23.27 17.71
C VAL A 162 12.18 -23.96 18.14
N ASN A 163 12.37 -25.24 17.80
CA ASN A 163 13.58 -26.02 18.10
C ASN A 163 14.57 -26.05 16.91
N THR A 164 14.27 -25.38 15.81
CA THR A 164 15.07 -25.33 14.57
C THR A 164 15.57 -23.93 14.26
N CYS A 165 16.34 -23.79 13.18
CA CYS A 165 16.79 -22.50 12.64
C CYS A 165 17.58 -21.63 13.62
N CYS A 166 18.35 -22.27 14.50
CA CYS A 166 19.13 -21.62 15.55
C CYS A 166 18.30 -20.72 16.49
N THR A 167 17.02 -21.05 16.69
CA THR A 167 16.16 -20.32 17.62
C THR A 167 16.67 -20.49 19.06
N ILE A 168 16.79 -19.38 19.80
CA ILE A 168 17.29 -19.37 21.18
C ILE A 168 16.13 -19.20 22.16
N ARG A 169 16.01 -20.11 23.13
CA ARG A 169 15.11 -19.98 24.27
C ARG A 169 15.81 -19.21 25.39
N LYS A 170 15.23 -18.08 25.81
CA LYS A 170 15.63 -17.39 27.05
C LYS A 170 14.57 -17.60 28.12
N VAL A 171 14.98 -18.12 29.27
CA VAL A 171 14.13 -18.20 30.47
C VAL A 171 14.44 -16.96 31.30
N LYS A 172 13.42 -16.18 31.60
CA LYS A 172 13.52 -14.98 32.44
C LYS A 172 12.98 -15.26 33.83
#